data_AF-A0A5J9VMH8-F1
#
_entry.id   AF-A0A5J9VMH8-F1
#
_cell.length_a   1.000
_cell.length_b   1.000
_cell.length_c   1.000
_cell.angle_alpha   90.00
_cell.angle_beta   90.00
_cell.angle_gamma   90.00
#
_symmetry.space_group_name_H-M   'P 1'
#
loop_
_entity.id
_entity.type
_entity.pdbx_description
1 polymer ?
#
loop_
_entity_poly.entity_id
_entity_poly.type
_entity_poly.pdbx_seq_one_letter_code
_entity_poly.pdbx_strand_id
1 'polypeptide(L)'
;MGAPQQGLLRRQYAASSACPFLAFAVLLALPCLASGATHRYTFNVQMMNVTRLCVTKSIPTVNRQFPGPKLVVREGDRLIVKVHNHINDNVSFHWHGVRQLQNGWADGPSYITQCPIQGKQSYVYDFVVTGQRGTLWWHAHFSWLRVHLYGPLVILPKRGEGYPFPAPYKEVPIMFGEWFNADTEAVINQALQTGGGPNVSDAYTFNGLPGPTYNCSLKGVWLMHCHFDVHLSWGLSMAWLVNDGPLPNQKMLPPPSDLPKC
;
A
#
# COMPACT_ATOMS: atom_id res chain seq x y z
N MET A 1 106.39 -26.27 5.05
CA MET A 1 105.94 -24.89 4.74
C MET A 1 104.72 -24.98 3.84
N GLY A 2 103.67 -24.21 4.13
CA GLY A 2 102.61 -23.91 3.15
C GLY A 2 101.24 -24.56 3.38
N ALA A 3 100.50 -23.98 4.33
CA ALA A 3 99.07 -23.62 4.33
C ALA A 3 97.94 -24.53 3.76
N PRO A 4 96.75 -24.55 4.42
CA PRO A 4 95.54 -25.23 3.97
C PRO A 4 94.66 -24.34 3.06
N GLN A 5 93.88 -24.94 2.15
CA GLN A 5 92.84 -24.22 1.39
C GLN A 5 91.45 -24.45 1.98
N GLN A 6 90.76 -23.34 2.20
CA GLN A 6 89.42 -23.20 2.75
C GLN A 6 88.32 -23.51 1.72
N GLY A 7 87.24 -24.14 2.21
CA GLY A 7 85.86 -23.63 2.11
C GLY A 7 85.16 -23.58 0.75
N LEU A 8 84.09 -24.36 0.61
CA LEU A 8 82.85 -23.88 -0.03
C LEU A 8 81.63 -24.55 0.60
N LEU A 9 81.05 -23.90 1.60
CA LEU A 9 79.73 -24.25 2.14
C LEU A 9 78.66 -23.79 1.14
N ARG A 10 77.94 -24.75 0.56
CA ARG A 10 76.75 -24.51 -0.26
C ARG A 10 75.64 -23.95 0.64
N ARG A 11 75.32 -22.67 0.49
CA ARG A 11 74.06 -22.09 1.03
C ARG A 11 72.88 -22.75 0.33
N GLN A 12 72.10 -23.54 1.06
CA GLN A 12 70.74 -23.89 0.67
C GLN A 12 69.84 -22.68 0.93
N TYR A 13 69.35 -22.03 -0.12
CA TYR A 13 68.24 -21.09 -0.02
C TYR A 13 66.95 -21.91 0.03
N ALA A 14 66.32 -21.95 1.21
CA ALA A 14 64.96 -22.45 1.35
C ALA A 14 64.02 -21.45 0.66
N ALA A 15 63.44 -21.84 -0.48
CA ALA A 15 62.35 -21.11 -1.09
C ALA A 15 61.14 -21.19 -0.15
N SER A 16 60.78 -20.06 0.46
CA SER A 16 59.54 -19.89 1.21
C SER A 16 58.38 -20.08 0.24
N SER A 17 57.71 -21.23 0.34
CA SER A 17 56.47 -21.50 -0.39
C SER A 17 55.34 -20.77 0.32
N ALA A 18 55.17 -19.48 -0.02
CA ALA A 18 54.08 -18.66 0.46
C ALA A 18 52.75 -19.13 -0.19
N CYS A 19 52.11 -20.06 0.51
CA CYS A 19 50.66 -20.23 0.65
C CYS A 19 49.76 -19.64 -0.48
N PRO A 20 49.46 -20.41 -1.55
CA PRO A 20 48.42 -20.03 -2.51
C PRO A 20 46.98 -20.10 -1.93
N PHE A 21 46.82 -20.45 -0.66
CA PHE A 21 45.51 -20.62 -0.02
C PHE A 21 44.82 -19.32 0.41
N LEU A 22 45.51 -18.18 0.40
CA LEU A 22 44.91 -16.90 0.81
C LEU A 22 44.10 -16.22 -0.30
N ALA A 23 44.35 -16.54 -1.58
CA ALA A 23 43.61 -15.92 -2.69
C ALA A 23 42.23 -16.56 -2.92
N PHE A 24 42.02 -17.81 -2.49
CA PHE A 24 40.75 -18.52 -2.69
C PHE A 24 39.71 -18.23 -1.59
N ALA A 25 40.14 -17.76 -0.42
CA ALA A 25 39.25 -17.46 0.70
C ALA A 25 38.54 -16.09 0.60
N VAL A 26 39.06 -15.16 -0.21
CA VAL A 26 38.48 -13.81 -0.35
C VAL A 26 37.30 -13.77 -1.34
N LEU A 27 37.17 -14.78 -2.22
CA LEU A 27 36.07 -14.89 -3.19
C LEU A 27 34.78 -15.55 -2.63
N LEU A 28 34.81 -16.04 -1.39
CA LEU A 28 33.65 -16.70 -0.75
C LEU A 28 32.89 -15.80 0.23
N ALA A 29 33.28 -14.53 0.39
CA ALA A 29 32.73 -13.64 1.42
C ALA A 29 31.81 -12.52 0.89
N LEU A 30 31.25 -12.64 -0.30
CA LEU A 30 30.16 -11.76 -0.74
C LEU A 30 29.14 -12.50 -1.63
N PRO A 31 28.26 -13.35 -1.06
CA PRO A 31 26.90 -13.27 -1.49
C PRO A 31 26.36 -11.96 -0.90
N CYS A 32 26.44 -10.86 -1.65
CA CYS A 32 25.43 -9.82 -1.50
C CYS A 32 24.12 -10.48 -1.96
N LEU A 33 23.53 -11.29 -1.08
CA LEU A 33 22.11 -11.59 -1.17
C LEU A 33 21.47 -10.22 -1.06
N ALA A 34 21.04 -9.68 -2.21
CA ALA A 34 20.11 -8.58 -2.26
C ALA A 34 18.79 -9.06 -1.63
N SER A 35 18.80 -9.28 -0.32
CA SER A 35 17.61 -9.49 0.48
C SER A 35 16.84 -8.17 0.41
N GLY A 36 15.59 -8.23 -0.04
CA GLY A 36 14.76 -7.04 -0.09
C GLY A 36 14.64 -6.39 1.29
N ALA A 37 14.37 -5.09 1.29
CA ALA A 37 14.19 -4.36 2.53
C ALA A 37 13.01 -4.93 3.32
N THR A 38 13.09 -4.91 4.65
CA THR A 38 11.93 -5.25 5.49
C THR A 38 11.18 -3.98 5.86
N HIS A 39 9.91 -3.88 5.45
CA HIS A 39 9.01 -2.80 5.82
C HIS A 39 8.07 -3.26 6.93
N ARG A 40 7.99 -2.47 8.00
CA ARG A 40 7.16 -2.77 9.16
C ARG A 40 6.09 -1.70 9.32
N TYR A 41 4.83 -2.13 9.34
CA TYR A 41 3.68 -1.26 9.58
C TYR A 41 2.89 -1.77 10.79
N THR A 42 2.30 -0.84 11.52
CA THR A 42 1.40 -1.14 12.64
C THR A 42 0.01 -0.61 12.32
N PHE A 43 -0.98 -1.51 12.36
CA PHE A 43 -2.39 -1.20 12.15
C PHE A 43 -3.09 -1.22 13.50
N ASN A 44 -3.50 -0.06 14.00
CA ASN A 44 -4.39 0.03 15.15
C ASN A 44 -5.81 0.19 14.65
N VAL A 45 -6.60 -0.88 14.74
CA VAL A 45 -8.01 -0.87 14.34
C VAL A 45 -8.82 -0.25 15.46
N GLN A 46 -9.45 0.89 15.20
CA GLN A 46 -10.18 1.67 16.20
C GLN A 46 -11.41 2.33 15.58
N MET A 47 -12.44 2.55 16.40
CA MET A 47 -13.59 3.35 16.01
C MET A 47 -13.21 4.83 15.90
N MET A 48 -13.73 5.50 14.88
CA MET A 48 -13.57 6.93 14.64
C MET A 48 -14.87 7.50 14.07
N ASN A 49 -15.27 8.67 14.55
CA ASN A 49 -16.38 9.41 13.98
C ASN A 49 -15.96 10.03 12.64
N VAL A 50 -16.72 9.74 11.59
CA VAL A 50 -16.53 10.30 10.26
C VAL A 50 -17.85 10.89 9.78
N THR A 51 -17.79 12.11 9.25
CA THR A 51 -18.94 12.83 8.72
C THR A 51 -18.91 12.83 7.20
N ARG A 52 -19.96 12.32 6.56
CA ARG A 52 -20.20 12.44 5.12
C ARG A 52 -21.70 12.63 4.89
N LEU A 53 -22.08 13.30 3.80
CA LEU A 53 -23.49 13.54 3.48
C LEU A 53 -24.29 14.21 4.62
N CYS A 54 -23.62 15.07 5.39
CA CYS A 54 -24.14 15.71 6.60
C CYS A 54 -24.50 14.75 7.76
N VAL A 55 -24.13 13.47 7.68
CA VAL A 55 -24.35 12.46 8.71
C VAL A 55 -23.02 12.07 9.33
N THR A 56 -22.93 12.13 10.65
CA THR A 56 -21.77 11.64 11.41
C THR A 56 -22.08 10.25 11.93
N LYS A 57 -21.22 9.28 11.60
CA LYS A 57 -21.30 7.93 12.17
C LYS A 57 -19.93 7.45 12.63
N SER A 58 -19.93 6.56 13.59
CA SER A 58 -18.72 5.91 14.08
C SER A 58 -18.40 4.71 13.20
N ILE A 59 -17.21 4.67 12.61
CA ILE A 59 -16.75 3.59 11.73
C ILE A 59 -15.41 3.02 12.20
N PRO A 60 -15.12 1.74 11.91
CA PRO A 60 -13.80 1.20 12.14
C PRO A 60 -12.80 1.79 11.14
N THR A 61 -11.62 2.15 11.63
CA THR A 61 -10.52 2.74 10.84
C THR A 61 -9.19 2.12 11.23
N VAL A 62 -8.20 2.22 10.34
CA VAL A 62 -6.81 1.91 10.66
C VAL A 62 -6.09 3.20 11.02
N ASN A 63 -5.52 3.27 12.22
CA ASN A 63 -4.74 4.42 12.69
C ASN A 63 -5.51 5.76 12.63
N ARG A 64 -6.84 5.73 12.85
CA ARG A 64 -7.72 6.90 12.73
C ARG A 64 -7.64 7.58 11.36
N GLN A 65 -7.48 6.79 10.31
CA GLN A 65 -7.47 7.23 8.91
C GLN A 65 -8.57 6.52 8.13
N PHE A 66 -9.28 7.30 7.31
CA PHE A 66 -10.27 6.78 6.37
C PHE A 66 -10.17 7.55 5.03
N PRO A 67 -9.81 6.87 3.92
CA PRO A 67 -9.31 5.49 3.83
C PRO A 67 -8.05 5.27 4.66
N GLY A 68 -7.70 4.01 4.87
CA GLY A 68 -6.52 3.63 5.64
C GLY A 68 -5.19 4.01 4.97
N PRO A 69 -4.08 3.81 5.70
CA PRO A 69 -2.76 4.25 5.25
C PRO A 69 -2.32 3.55 3.97
N LYS A 70 -1.61 4.31 3.12
CA LYS A 70 -0.89 3.78 1.96
C LYS A 70 0.31 2.97 2.42
N LEU A 71 0.39 1.73 1.97
CA LEU A 71 1.59 0.90 2.11
C LEU A 71 2.44 1.04 0.84
N VAL A 72 3.75 1.20 1.01
CA VAL A 72 4.70 1.24 -0.10
C VAL A 72 5.82 0.27 0.17
N VAL A 73 6.08 -0.62 -0.77
CA VAL A 73 7.16 -1.62 -0.75
C VAL A 73 7.73 -1.76 -2.16
N ARG A 74 8.88 -2.43 -2.32
CA ARG A 74 9.41 -2.82 -3.64
C ARG A 74 9.22 -4.31 -3.88
N GLU A 75 9.26 -4.71 -5.15
CA GLU A 75 9.42 -6.11 -5.50
C GLU A 75 10.68 -6.70 -4.85
N GLY A 76 10.52 -7.85 -4.18
CA GLY A 76 11.54 -8.54 -3.40
C GLY A 76 11.57 -8.15 -1.91
N ASP A 77 10.89 -7.08 -1.51
CA ASP A 77 10.85 -6.64 -0.12
C ASP A 77 9.96 -7.55 0.75
N ARG A 78 10.31 -7.62 2.04
CA ARG A 78 9.50 -8.27 3.08
C ARG A 78 8.54 -7.26 3.70
N LEU A 79 7.26 -7.54 3.66
CA LEU A 79 6.22 -6.74 4.28
C LEU A 79 5.75 -7.41 5.58
N ILE A 80 5.85 -6.69 6.69
CA ILE A 80 5.37 -7.11 8.01
C ILE A 80 4.31 -6.11 8.48
N VAL A 81 3.07 -6.56 8.65
CA VAL A 81 1.99 -5.72 9.19
C VAL A 81 1.48 -6.32 10.49
N LYS A 82 1.73 -5.61 11.59
CA LYS A 82 1.22 -5.96 12.92
C LYS A 82 -0.13 -5.28 13.13
N VAL A 83 -1.18 -6.08 13.22
CA VAL A 83 -2.54 -5.62 13.46
C VAL A 83 -2.87 -5.75 14.94
N HIS A 84 -3.36 -4.66 15.53
CA HIS A 84 -3.96 -4.60 16.86
C HIS A 84 -5.44 -4.30 16.70
N ASN A 85 -6.29 -5.26 17.05
CA ASN A 85 -7.73 -5.08 16.99
C ASN A 85 -8.24 -4.51 18.33
N HIS A 86 -8.57 -3.21 18.36
CA HIS A 86 -9.11 -2.57 19.56
C HIS A 86 -10.64 -2.45 19.55
N ILE A 87 -11.32 -2.86 18.47
CA ILE A 87 -12.77 -2.88 18.38
C ILE A 87 -13.32 -4.21 18.91
N ASN A 88 -14.62 -4.27 19.18
CA ASN A 88 -15.25 -5.51 19.66
C ASN A 88 -15.48 -6.53 18.53
N ASP A 89 -15.64 -6.04 17.30
CA ASP A 89 -15.85 -6.89 16.14
C ASP A 89 -14.57 -7.63 15.75
N ASN A 90 -14.77 -8.81 15.18
CA ASN A 90 -13.72 -9.58 14.56
C ASN A 90 -13.22 -8.87 13.30
N VAL A 91 -11.91 -8.93 13.05
CA VAL A 91 -11.31 -8.36 11.83
C VAL A 91 -10.30 -9.31 11.22
N SER A 92 -10.09 -9.18 9.92
CA SER A 92 -8.95 -9.77 9.20
C SER A 92 -8.62 -8.84 8.05
N PHE A 93 -7.42 -8.91 7.51
CA PHE A 93 -6.99 -8.06 6.39
C PHE A 93 -6.49 -8.91 5.24
N HIS A 94 -7.06 -8.69 4.06
CA HIS A 94 -6.67 -9.35 2.82
C HIS A 94 -5.85 -8.43 1.93
N TRP A 95 -4.75 -8.97 1.39
CA TRP A 95 -3.79 -8.29 0.52
C TRP A 95 -4.13 -8.55 -0.93
N HIS A 96 -5.20 -7.94 -1.40
CA HIS A 96 -5.82 -8.29 -2.67
C HIS A 96 -4.84 -8.20 -3.85
N GLY A 97 -4.72 -9.31 -4.58
CA GLY A 97 -3.83 -9.41 -5.74
C GLY A 97 -2.37 -9.70 -5.40
N VAL A 98 -1.97 -9.73 -4.13
CA VAL A 98 -0.64 -10.19 -3.73
C VAL A 98 -0.58 -11.71 -3.83
N ARG A 99 0.45 -12.23 -4.49
CA ARG A 99 0.73 -13.67 -4.58
C ARG A 99 1.27 -14.15 -3.25
N GLN A 100 0.48 -14.98 -2.58
CA GLN A 100 0.90 -15.69 -1.39
C GLN A 100 1.61 -17.00 -1.77
N LEU A 101 2.92 -16.92 -1.95
CA LEU A 101 3.78 -18.07 -2.26
C LEU A 101 4.25 -18.74 -0.96
N GLN A 102 3.73 -19.95 -0.70
CA GLN A 102 4.08 -20.78 0.47
C GLN A 102 3.80 -20.14 1.84
N ASN A 103 2.92 -19.14 1.88
CA ASN A 103 2.60 -18.35 3.07
C ASN A 103 1.09 -18.02 3.11
N GLY A 104 0.24 -18.93 2.64
CA GLY A 104 -1.19 -18.70 2.49
C GLY A 104 -1.91 -18.26 3.77
N TRP A 105 -1.39 -18.61 4.96
CA TRP A 105 -1.92 -18.12 6.25
C TRP A 105 -1.84 -16.60 6.40
N ALA A 106 -0.96 -15.92 5.66
CA ALA A 106 -0.84 -14.48 5.63
C ALA A 106 -1.77 -13.82 4.60
N ASP A 107 -2.64 -14.57 3.92
CA ASP A 107 -3.51 -14.02 2.88
C ASP A 107 -4.61 -13.11 3.41
N GLY A 108 -5.24 -13.47 4.54
CA GLY A 108 -6.28 -12.64 5.17
C GLY A 108 -7.70 -13.21 5.27
N PRO A 109 -8.26 -13.85 4.22
CA PRO A 109 -9.66 -14.24 4.21
C PRO A 109 -10.09 -15.10 5.41
N SER A 110 -11.01 -14.56 6.21
CA SER A 110 -11.51 -15.24 7.41
C SER A 110 -12.19 -16.56 7.07
N TYR A 111 -11.88 -17.59 7.85
CA TYR A 111 -12.37 -18.97 7.70
C TYR A 111 -11.97 -19.67 6.40
N ILE A 112 -11.09 -19.06 5.60
CA ILE A 112 -10.47 -19.69 4.43
C ILE A 112 -8.98 -19.88 4.67
N THR A 113 -8.25 -18.80 4.97
CA THR A 113 -6.79 -18.86 5.19
C THR A 113 -6.40 -18.62 6.64
N GLN A 114 -7.27 -18.01 7.44
CA GLN A 114 -7.01 -17.76 8.86
C GLN A 114 -8.31 -17.63 9.68
N CYS A 115 -8.20 -17.81 10.99
CA CYS A 115 -9.21 -17.32 11.92
C CYS A 115 -9.21 -15.78 11.96
N PRO A 116 -10.37 -15.14 12.20
CA PRO A 116 -10.40 -13.70 12.42
C PRO A 116 -9.65 -13.31 13.70
N ILE A 117 -9.08 -12.12 13.68
CA ILE A 117 -8.45 -11.45 14.82
C ILE A 117 -9.58 -10.94 15.71
N GLN A 118 -9.78 -11.57 16.86
CA GLN A 118 -10.85 -11.18 17.77
C GLN A 118 -10.57 -9.83 18.44
N GLY A 119 -11.61 -9.22 19.02
CA GLY A 119 -11.44 -7.99 19.79
C GLY A 119 -10.38 -8.14 20.88
N LYS A 120 -9.54 -7.11 21.01
CA LYS A 120 -8.37 -7.05 21.91
C LYS A 120 -7.23 -8.01 21.58
N GLN A 121 -7.29 -8.73 20.46
CA GLN A 121 -6.20 -9.58 19.99
C GLN A 121 -5.34 -8.88 18.94
N SER A 122 -4.26 -9.55 18.56
CA SER A 122 -3.31 -9.05 17.57
C SER A 122 -2.79 -10.17 16.70
N TYR A 123 -2.46 -9.84 15.46
CA TYR A 123 -1.90 -10.79 14.49
C TYR A 123 -0.83 -10.09 13.65
N VAL A 124 0.13 -10.86 13.14
CA VAL A 124 1.21 -10.36 12.31
C VAL A 124 1.12 -11.04 10.95
N TYR A 125 0.86 -10.24 9.93
CA TYR A 125 1.03 -10.63 8.55
C TYR A 125 2.50 -10.47 8.18
N ASP A 126 3.11 -11.50 7.61
CA ASP A 126 4.54 -11.53 7.31
C ASP A 126 4.77 -12.30 6.01
N PHE A 127 5.16 -11.57 4.96
CA PHE A 127 5.38 -12.15 3.64
C PHE A 127 6.39 -11.37 2.80
N VAL A 128 6.93 -12.02 1.78
CA VAL A 128 7.84 -11.40 0.79
C VAL A 128 7.08 -11.18 -0.51
N VAL A 129 7.11 -9.96 -1.02
CA VAL A 129 6.45 -9.60 -2.28
C VAL A 129 7.31 -10.09 -3.44
N THR A 130 6.87 -11.13 -4.15
CA THR A 130 7.70 -11.82 -5.14
C THR A 130 7.08 -11.79 -6.54
N GLY A 131 7.84 -11.30 -7.53
CA GLY A 131 7.45 -11.38 -8.94
C GLY A 131 6.27 -10.49 -9.32
N GLN A 132 6.01 -9.41 -8.56
CA GLN A 132 4.89 -8.51 -8.78
C GLN A 132 5.30 -7.06 -8.54
N ARG A 133 4.69 -6.17 -9.32
CA ARG A 133 4.79 -4.71 -9.20
C ARG A 133 3.47 -4.08 -9.65
N GLY A 134 3.15 -2.91 -9.13
CA GLY A 134 1.92 -2.18 -9.44
C GLY A 134 1.18 -1.70 -8.20
N THR A 135 0.04 -1.06 -8.43
CA THR A 135 -0.85 -0.56 -7.38
C THR A 135 -1.94 -1.59 -7.12
N LEU A 136 -1.92 -2.16 -5.92
CA LEU A 136 -2.92 -3.06 -5.37
C LEU A 136 -3.62 -2.38 -4.19
N TRP A 137 -4.42 -3.12 -3.44
CA TRP A 137 -5.00 -2.64 -2.19
C TRP A 137 -4.94 -3.70 -1.10
N TRP A 138 -5.20 -3.27 0.13
CA TRP A 138 -5.58 -4.14 1.22
C TRP A 138 -6.99 -3.75 1.68
N HIS A 139 -7.75 -4.72 2.17
CA HIS A 139 -9.07 -4.44 2.77
C HIS A 139 -9.40 -5.44 3.87
N ALA A 140 -10.34 -5.10 4.74
CA ALA A 140 -10.82 -6.05 5.73
C ALA A 140 -11.55 -7.22 5.05
N HIS A 141 -11.32 -8.45 5.53
CA HIS A 141 -11.95 -9.65 4.99
C HIS A 141 -12.77 -10.42 6.05
N PHE A 142 -13.39 -9.65 6.94
CA PHE A 142 -14.42 -10.12 7.85
C PHE A 142 -15.71 -9.32 7.57
N SER A 143 -16.78 -10.03 7.20
CA SER A 143 -18.08 -9.44 6.85
C SER A 143 -17.97 -8.28 5.83
N TRP A 144 -18.72 -7.20 6.04
CA TRP A 144 -18.78 -5.99 5.20
C TRP A 144 -17.89 -4.86 5.71
N LEU A 145 -17.02 -5.12 6.68
CA LEU A 145 -16.03 -4.15 7.16
C LEU A 145 -15.12 -3.60 6.07
N ARG A 146 -15.01 -4.27 4.91
CA ARG A 146 -14.31 -3.81 3.70
C ARG A 146 -14.79 -2.45 3.17
N VAL A 147 -16.00 -2.03 3.51
CA VAL A 147 -16.53 -0.69 3.19
C VAL A 147 -15.80 0.42 3.96
N HIS A 148 -15.21 0.11 5.12
CA HIS A 148 -14.57 1.08 6.00
C HIS A 148 -13.06 0.87 6.15
N LEU A 149 -12.64 -0.39 6.19
CA LEU A 149 -11.25 -0.78 6.38
C LEU A 149 -10.63 -1.18 5.04
N TYR A 150 -10.05 -0.22 4.34
CA TYR A 150 -9.30 -0.44 3.10
C TYR A 150 -8.23 0.62 2.89
N GLY A 151 -7.21 0.31 2.08
CA GLY A 151 -6.18 1.27 1.71
C GLY A 151 -5.28 0.76 0.58
N PRO A 152 -4.51 1.64 -0.06
CA PRO A 152 -3.67 1.27 -1.19
C PRO A 152 -2.41 0.52 -0.74
N LEU A 153 -1.97 -0.43 -1.56
CA LEU A 153 -0.68 -1.13 -1.47
C LEU A 153 0.08 -0.91 -2.77
N VAL A 154 1.12 -0.09 -2.73
CA VAL A 154 1.95 0.22 -3.90
C VAL A 154 3.22 -0.64 -3.86
N ILE A 155 3.40 -1.48 -4.88
CA ILE A 155 4.60 -2.29 -5.08
C ILE A 155 5.42 -1.67 -6.20
N LEU A 156 6.49 -0.98 -5.82
CA LEU A 156 7.42 -0.35 -6.75
C LEU A 156 8.31 -1.41 -7.44
N PRO A 157 8.92 -1.07 -8.59
CA PRO A 157 9.93 -1.92 -9.20
C PRO A 157 11.05 -2.29 -8.22
N LYS A 158 11.67 -3.44 -8.48
CA LYS A 158 12.86 -3.89 -7.77
C LYS A 158 13.95 -2.81 -7.78
N ARG A 159 14.75 -2.74 -6.72
CA ARG A 159 15.82 -1.74 -6.62
C ARG A 159 16.80 -1.91 -7.78
N GLY A 160 17.06 -0.82 -8.50
CA GLY A 160 17.91 -0.82 -9.70
C GLY A 160 17.14 -1.03 -11.01
N GLU A 161 15.85 -1.35 -10.95
CA GLU A 161 14.98 -1.45 -12.11
C GLU A 161 14.03 -0.25 -12.20
N GLY A 162 13.87 0.30 -13.41
CA GLY A 162 12.96 1.40 -13.69
C GLY A 162 11.58 0.93 -14.15
N TYR A 163 10.64 1.87 -14.27
CA TYR A 163 9.41 1.64 -15.01
C TYR A 163 9.69 1.57 -16.52
N PRO A 164 8.84 0.89 -17.32
CA PRO A 164 8.98 0.87 -18.78
C PRO A 164 8.58 2.22 -19.44
N PHE A 165 8.47 3.29 -18.67
CA PHE A 165 8.08 4.63 -19.08
C PHE A 165 8.85 5.69 -18.26
N PRO A 166 8.97 6.94 -18.76
CA PRO A 166 9.61 8.03 -18.02
C PRO A 166 8.97 8.24 -16.64
N ALA A 167 9.79 8.54 -15.64
CA ALA A 167 9.29 8.75 -14.29
C ALA A 167 8.22 9.87 -14.27
N PRO A 168 7.02 9.61 -13.74
CA PRO A 168 5.97 10.62 -13.66
C PRO A 168 6.37 11.74 -12.68
N TYR A 169 5.91 12.95 -12.94
CA TYR A 169 6.11 14.08 -12.02
C TYR A 169 5.52 13.80 -10.63
N LYS A 170 4.36 13.14 -10.58
CA LYS A 170 3.68 12.76 -9.34
C LYS A 170 2.76 11.56 -9.57
N GLU A 171 2.68 10.68 -8.58
CA GLU A 171 1.77 9.54 -8.55
C GLU A 171 0.79 9.70 -7.38
N VAL A 172 -0.51 9.60 -7.67
CA VAL A 172 -1.57 9.74 -6.66
C VAL A 172 -2.51 8.54 -6.77
N PRO A 173 -2.54 7.63 -5.78
CA PRO A 173 -3.53 6.56 -5.75
C PRO A 173 -4.94 7.12 -5.58
N ILE A 174 -5.87 6.59 -6.38
CA ILE A 174 -7.29 6.89 -6.30
C ILE A 174 -8.01 5.60 -5.95
N MET A 175 -8.60 5.57 -4.75
CA MET A 175 -9.40 4.45 -4.26
C MET A 175 -10.87 4.75 -4.50
N PHE A 176 -11.53 3.83 -5.18
CA PHE A 176 -12.99 3.84 -5.31
C PHE A 176 -13.59 3.14 -4.09
N GLY A 177 -14.69 3.69 -3.58
CA GLY A 177 -15.42 3.08 -2.48
C GLY A 177 -16.87 3.54 -2.45
N GLU A 178 -17.58 3.06 -1.44
CA GLU A 178 -18.99 3.38 -1.20
C GLU A 178 -19.16 3.95 0.21
N TRP A 179 -20.19 4.78 0.38
CA TRP A 179 -20.62 5.31 1.65
C TRP A 179 -22.08 4.93 1.90
N PHE A 180 -22.30 4.30 3.04
CA PHE A 180 -23.62 3.99 3.57
C PHE A 180 -23.84 4.83 4.82
N ASN A 181 -24.97 5.54 4.90
CA ASN A 181 -25.44 6.18 6.13
C ASN A 181 -25.92 5.11 7.12
N ALA A 182 -26.51 4.03 6.62
CA ALA A 182 -26.85 2.85 7.40
C ALA A 182 -25.62 2.15 7.97
N ASP A 183 -25.84 1.34 9.01
CA ASP A 183 -24.84 0.37 9.47
C ASP A 183 -24.68 -0.73 8.41
N THR A 184 -23.45 -0.89 7.90
CA THR A 184 -23.13 -1.84 6.83
C THR A 184 -23.30 -3.29 7.30
N GLU A 185 -23.08 -3.57 8.58
CA GLU A 185 -23.31 -4.91 9.13
C GLU A 185 -24.82 -5.21 9.20
N ALA A 186 -25.66 -4.23 9.51
CA ALA A 186 -27.11 -4.38 9.43
C ALA A 186 -27.59 -4.62 7.99
N VAL A 187 -27.02 -3.89 7.01
CA VAL A 187 -27.35 -4.06 5.58
C VAL A 187 -27.04 -5.49 5.09
N ILE A 188 -25.85 -6.01 5.37
CA ILE A 188 -25.51 -7.37 4.95
C ILE A 188 -26.30 -8.43 5.70
N ASN A 189 -26.56 -8.24 7.00
CA ASN A 189 -27.38 -9.17 7.77
C ASN A 189 -28.81 -9.27 7.23
N GLN A 190 -29.42 -8.15 6.84
CA GLN A 190 -30.73 -8.14 6.19
C GLN A 190 -30.69 -8.86 4.83
N ALA A 191 -29.68 -8.60 4.01
CA ALA A 191 -29.54 -9.25 2.70
C ALA A 191 -29.39 -10.78 2.85
N LEU A 192 -28.56 -11.24 3.80
CA LEU A 192 -28.39 -12.66 4.09
C LEU A 192 -29.66 -13.32 4.64
N GLN A 193 -30.44 -12.62 5.47
CA GLN A 193 -31.70 -13.13 6.01
C GLN A 193 -32.81 -13.23 4.96
N THR A 194 -32.87 -12.28 4.04
CA THR A 194 -33.93 -12.19 3.02
C THR A 194 -33.59 -12.93 1.73
N GLY A 195 -32.31 -13.19 1.47
CA GLY A 195 -31.81 -13.70 0.18
C GLY A 195 -31.82 -12.65 -0.95
N GLY A 196 -32.22 -11.41 -0.66
CA GLY A 196 -32.19 -10.29 -1.60
C GLY A 196 -30.81 -9.65 -1.72
N GLY A 197 -30.66 -8.76 -2.70
CA GLY A 197 -29.47 -7.91 -2.80
C GLY A 197 -29.41 -6.89 -1.64
N PRO A 198 -28.21 -6.46 -1.23
CA PRO A 198 -28.07 -5.37 -0.27
C PRO A 198 -28.63 -4.06 -0.85
N ASN A 199 -29.03 -3.14 0.02
CA ASN A 199 -29.43 -1.80 -0.39
C ASN A 199 -28.28 -1.10 -1.14
N VAL A 200 -28.63 -0.22 -2.09
CA VAL A 200 -27.67 0.64 -2.78
C VAL A 200 -27.06 1.62 -1.78
N SER A 201 -25.77 1.93 -1.94
CA SER A 201 -25.07 2.92 -1.13
C SER A 201 -25.63 4.33 -1.31
N ASP A 202 -25.50 5.18 -0.29
CA ASP A 202 -25.96 6.57 -0.34
C ASP A 202 -25.07 7.42 -1.26
N ALA A 203 -23.78 7.10 -1.34
CA ALA A 203 -22.85 7.72 -2.28
C ALA A 203 -21.70 6.80 -2.64
N TYR A 204 -21.22 6.91 -3.87
CA TYR A 204 -19.88 6.45 -4.20
C TYR A 204 -18.84 7.51 -3.84
N THR A 205 -17.62 7.06 -3.57
CA THR A 205 -16.56 7.90 -3.05
C THR A 205 -15.26 7.69 -3.80
N PHE A 206 -14.50 8.78 -3.86
CA PHE A 206 -13.10 8.78 -4.24
C PHE A 206 -12.26 9.11 -3.02
N ASN A 207 -11.34 8.21 -2.65
CA ASN A 207 -10.53 8.33 -1.43
C ASN A 207 -11.40 8.66 -0.20
N GLY A 208 -12.56 8.00 -0.07
CA GLY A 208 -13.50 8.16 1.04
C GLY A 208 -14.26 9.49 1.07
N LEU A 209 -14.23 10.28 -0.01
CA LEU A 209 -14.98 11.53 -0.16
C LEU A 209 -16.03 11.40 -1.28
N PRO A 210 -17.31 11.76 -1.02
CA PRO A 210 -18.33 11.82 -2.06
C PRO A 210 -18.09 13.05 -2.95
N GLY A 211 -18.58 12.96 -4.20
CA GLY A 211 -18.45 14.05 -5.16
C GLY A 211 -19.16 15.36 -4.75
N PRO A 212 -18.86 16.47 -5.45
CA PRO A 212 -19.35 17.81 -5.11
C PRO A 212 -20.87 17.98 -5.30
N THR A 213 -21.54 17.04 -5.99
CA THR A 213 -23.00 17.03 -6.16
C THR A 213 -23.76 16.66 -4.88
N TYR A 214 -23.06 16.10 -3.89
CA TYR A 214 -23.65 15.71 -2.61
C TYR A 214 -23.68 16.85 -1.61
N ASN A 215 -24.72 16.85 -0.77
CA ASN A 215 -24.83 17.76 0.35
C ASN A 215 -23.62 17.66 1.29
N CYS A 216 -23.18 18.81 1.79
CA CYS A 216 -22.00 18.95 2.66
C CYS A 216 -20.67 18.47 2.03
N SER A 217 -20.55 18.46 0.70
CA SER A 217 -19.28 18.22 0.00
C SER A 217 -18.52 19.52 -0.31
N LEU A 218 -17.19 19.42 -0.48
CA LEU A 218 -16.33 20.54 -0.84
C LEU A 218 -16.56 20.93 -2.31
N LYS A 219 -16.75 22.24 -2.58
CA LYS A 219 -17.05 22.76 -3.92
C LYS A 219 -15.82 23.35 -4.61
N GLY A 220 -15.81 23.23 -5.95
CA GLY A 220 -15.06 24.10 -6.85
C GLY A 220 -13.70 23.56 -7.28
N VAL A 221 -13.68 22.68 -8.29
CA VAL A 221 -12.45 22.11 -8.88
C VAL A 221 -12.75 21.23 -10.13
N TRP A 222 -11.74 20.86 -10.92
CA TRP A 222 -11.85 20.08 -12.19
C TRP A 222 -12.43 18.67 -12.01
N LEU A 223 -13.54 18.37 -12.69
CA LEU A 223 -14.32 17.13 -12.55
C LEU A 223 -13.64 15.90 -13.19
N MET A 224 -13.14 14.98 -12.36
CA MET A 224 -12.78 13.61 -12.72
C MET A 224 -13.95 12.70 -12.40
N HIS A 225 -14.54 12.03 -13.39
CA HIS A 225 -15.66 11.12 -13.17
C HIS A 225 -15.46 9.77 -13.87
N CYS A 226 -16.23 8.76 -13.47
CA CYS A 226 -16.31 7.50 -14.21
C CYS A 226 -17.09 7.72 -15.52
N HIS A 227 -16.63 7.16 -16.65
CA HIS A 227 -17.19 7.35 -18.01
C HIS A 227 -18.63 6.77 -18.20
N PHE A 228 -19.28 6.32 -17.14
CA PHE A 228 -20.71 6.00 -17.18
C PHE A 228 -21.48 7.15 -16.52
N ASP A 229 -22.23 7.92 -17.31
CA ASP A 229 -22.91 9.16 -16.85
C ASP A 229 -23.79 8.93 -15.61
N VAL A 230 -24.37 7.74 -15.48
CA VAL A 230 -25.15 7.37 -14.29
C VAL A 230 -24.32 7.38 -13.00
N HIS A 231 -23.05 6.97 -13.06
CA HIS A 231 -22.13 6.97 -11.92
C HIS A 231 -21.76 8.38 -11.44
N LEU A 232 -21.85 9.38 -12.34
CA LEU A 232 -21.59 10.79 -12.01
C LEU A 232 -22.67 11.32 -11.06
N SER A 233 -23.93 10.99 -11.33
CA SER A 233 -25.07 11.32 -10.45
C SER A 233 -24.96 10.65 -9.07
N TRP A 234 -24.27 9.52 -8.98
CA TRP A 234 -24.08 8.75 -7.76
C TRP A 234 -22.79 9.09 -6.99
N GLY A 235 -22.03 10.10 -7.43
CA GLY A 235 -20.93 10.64 -6.61
C GLY A 235 -19.55 10.11 -6.90
N LEU A 236 -19.39 9.28 -7.94
CA LEU A 236 -18.09 9.01 -8.56
C LEU A 236 -17.64 10.23 -9.38
N SER A 237 -17.49 11.35 -8.68
CA SER A 237 -16.83 12.57 -9.16
C SER A 237 -15.82 13.07 -8.13
N MET A 238 -14.56 13.24 -8.54
CA MET A 238 -13.52 13.94 -7.78
C MET A 238 -13.29 15.28 -8.46
N ALA A 239 -12.91 16.29 -7.69
CA ALA A 239 -12.56 17.57 -8.23
C ALA A 239 -11.07 17.89 -7.94
N TRP A 240 -10.29 18.25 -8.97
CA TRP A 240 -8.87 18.60 -8.85
C TRP A 240 -8.63 20.11 -8.89
N LEU A 241 -7.79 20.67 -8.02
CA LEU A 241 -7.34 22.06 -8.14
C LEU A 241 -6.01 22.05 -8.85
N VAL A 242 -6.00 22.59 -10.06
CA VAL A 242 -4.78 22.81 -10.82
C VAL A 242 -4.42 24.28 -10.67
N ASN A 243 -3.35 24.53 -9.92
CA ASN A 243 -2.79 25.87 -9.79
C ASN A 243 -2.01 26.23 -11.06
N ASP A 244 -1.91 27.53 -11.33
CA ASP A 244 -1.09 28.09 -12.39
C ASP A 244 0.36 27.62 -12.31
N GLY A 245 0.92 27.23 -13.46
CA GLY A 245 2.32 26.86 -13.60
C GLY A 245 3.26 28.07 -13.82
N PRO A 246 4.58 27.83 -13.84
CA PRO A 246 5.58 28.88 -13.99
C PRO A 246 5.56 29.55 -15.38
N LEU A 247 5.14 28.84 -16.43
CA LEU A 247 5.15 29.38 -17.79
C LEU A 247 3.85 30.14 -18.10
N PRO A 248 3.87 31.17 -18.96
CA PRO A 248 2.68 31.93 -19.33
C PRO A 248 1.52 31.07 -19.89
N ASN A 249 1.84 29.99 -20.61
CA ASN A 249 0.86 29.05 -21.17
C ASN A 249 0.34 28.03 -20.15
N GLN A 250 0.81 28.07 -18.90
CA GLN A 250 0.35 27.25 -17.79
C GLN A 250 -0.48 28.07 -16.80
N LYS A 251 -0.84 29.31 -17.15
CA LYS A 251 -1.66 30.20 -16.33
C LYS A 251 -3.03 30.42 -16.94
N MET A 252 -4.06 30.48 -16.11
CA MET A 252 -5.39 30.90 -16.55
C MET A 252 -5.36 32.39 -16.92
N LEU A 253 -5.99 32.75 -18.04
CA LEU A 253 -6.21 34.15 -18.37
C LEU A 253 -7.18 34.78 -17.35
N PRO A 254 -6.99 36.06 -16.99
CA PRO A 254 -7.95 36.75 -16.14
C PRO A 254 -9.32 36.81 -16.84
N PRO A 255 -10.42 36.87 -16.07
CA PRO A 255 -11.75 37.02 -16.64
C PRO A 255 -11.82 38.30 -17.49
N PRO A 256 -12.56 38.30 -18.61
CA PRO A 256 -12.82 39.51 -19.39
C PRO A 256 -13.37 40.64 -18.51
N SER A 257 -13.00 41.88 -18.82
CA SER A 257 -13.41 43.06 -18.04
C SER A 257 -14.91 43.30 -18.03
N ASP A 258 -15.62 42.74 -19.01
CA ASP A 258 -17.07 42.82 -19.19
C ASP A 258 -17.81 41.58 -18.67
N LEU A 259 -17.12 40.66 -17.98
CA LEU A 259 -17.77 39.47 -17.41
C LEU A 259 -18.85 39.89 -16.39
N PRO A 260 -20.14 39.54 -16.61
CA PRO A 260 -21.22 39.88 -15.69
C PRO A 260 -20.97 39.28 -14.31
N LYS A 261 -21.19 40.09 -13.26
CA LYS A 261 -21.06 39.65 -11.87
C LYS A 261 -22.43 39.15 -11.37
N CYS A 262 -22.45 37.94 -10.82
CA CYS A 262 -23.60 37.38 -10.12
C CYS A 262 -23.62 37.79 -8.65
#